data_AF-A0A2W5QDG7-F1
#
_entry.id   AF-A0A2W5QDG7-F1
#
_cell.length_a   1.000
_cell.length_b   1.000
_cell.length_c   1.000
_cell.angle_alpha   90.00
_cell.angle_beta   90.00
_cell.angle_gamma   90.00
#
_symmetry.space_group_name_H-M   'P 1'
#
loop_
_entity.id
_entity.type
_entity.pdbx_description
1 polymer ?
#
loop_
_entity_poly.entity_id
_entity_poly.type
_entity_poly.pdbx_seq_one_letter_code
_entity_poly.pdbx_strand_id
1 'polypeptide(L)'
;MPYGLPNISFIGYPLPVPCAAHGGLGFRVGLRADAGLVLDHFRRLSPLDRRQRFCATLAEAALARHAAELWDQASIVLLAQDGPLWPAPPFRAGPVRALAEIAIAGSEAEIGVSVDATCRRRGLGGWLTRTAGFLLAPRGVTRLRAWTMPGNASMLALGRAHGARITTESGETEILFEVATLRRDYLRRRAPLLFREAG
;
A
#
# COMPACT_ATOMS: atom_id res chain seq x y z
N MET A 1 13.17 -0.70 33.05
CA MET A 1 11.79 -0.51 32.55
C MET A 1 11.49 0.99 32.61
N PRO A 2 10.86 1.60 31.59
CA PRO A 2 9.71 1.07 30.87
C PRO A 2 10.06 0.65 29.46
N TYR A 3 9.74 -0.60 29.17
CA TYR A 3 9.48 -1.06 27.81
C TYR A 3 8.23 -0.33 27.33
N GLY A 4 8.39 0.70 26.49
CA GLY A 4 7.36 1.01 25.53
C GLY A 4 7.33 -0.16 24.57
N LEU A 5 6.28 -0.99 24.65
CA LEU A 5 6.11 -2.14 23.77
C LEU A 5 6.40 -1.71 22.32
N PRO A 6 7.36 -2.34 21.62
CA PRO A 6 7.60 -2.02 20.22
C PRO A 6 6.30 -2.23 19.47
N ASN A 7 5.91 -1.24 18.67
CA ASN A 7 4.67 -1.25 17.91
C ASN A 7 4.53 -2.60 17.17
N ILE A 8 3.60 -3.43 17.67
CA ILE A 8 3.39 -4.84 17.29
C ILE A 8 2.67 -4.96 15.93
N SER A 9 2.57 -3.86 15.18
CA SER A 9 1.96 -3.76 13.85
C SER A 9 2.89 -4.34 12.76
N PHE A 10 3.47 -5.51 13.03
CA PHE A 10 4.37 -6.21 12.12
C PHE A 10 3.58 -6.91 11.03
N ILE A 11 3.33 -6.18 9.95
CA ILE A 11 2.95 -6.78 8.67
C ILE A 11 4.24 -7.29 8.03
N GLY A 12 4.56 -8.57 8.26
CA GLY A 12 5.82 -9.16 7.81
C GLY A 12 6.10 -8.99 6.32
N TYR A 13 7.22 -8.32 6.01
CA TYR A 13 8.46 -8.84 5.40
C TYR A 13 9.51 -7.70 5.39
N PRO A 14 10.80 -7.90 5.74
CA PRO A 14 11.89 -7.22 5.07
C PRO A 14 12.14 -7.99 3.76
N LEU A 15 11.34 -7.77 2.72
CA LEU A 15 11.88 -8.08 1.40
C LEU A 15 12.79 -6.89 1.11
N PRO A 16 14.13 -7.02 1.19
CA PRO A 16 14.94 -6.18 0.36
C PRO A 16 14.49 -6.54 -1.05
N VAL A 17 13.52 -5.79 -1.59
CA VAL A 17 13.35 -5.73 -3.02
C VAL A 17 14.70 -5.18 -3.47
N PRO A 18 15.58 -5.97 -4.10
CA PRO A 18 16.91 -5.51 -4.43
C PRO A 18 16.73 -4.45 -5.52
N CYS A 19 16.66 -3.20 -5.10
CA CYS A 19 16.95 -2.08 -5.94
C CYS A 19 18.40 -1.78 -5.69
N ALA A 20 19.25 -1.99 -6.70
CA ALA A 20 20.65 -1.57 -6.65
C ALA A 20 20.82 -0.09 -6.22
N ALA A 21 19.74 0.71 -6.30
CA ALA A 21 19.68 2.10 -5.87
C ALA A 21 19.23 2.35 -4.41
N HIS A 22 18.61 1.38 -3.70
CA HIS A 22 18.15 1.60 -2.31
C HIS A 22 18.51 0.39 -1.43
N GLY A 23 19.01 0.64 -0.22
CA GLY A 23 19.47 -0.39 0.74
C GLY A 23 18.39 -1.29 1.34
N GLY A 24 17.31 -1.55 0.61
CA GLY A 24 16.10 -2.24 1.05
C GLY A 24 14.87 -1.32 1.14
N LEU A 25 13.68 -1.91 1.14
CA LEU A 25 12.42 -1.23 1.40
C LEU A 25 11.80 -1.77 2.71
N GLY A 26 11.60 -0.88 3.68
CA GLY A 26 10.85 -1.18 4.89
C GLY A 26 9.35 -1.02 4.66
N PHE A 27 8.56 -2.01 5.08
CA PHE A 27 7.10 -1.95 5.00
C PHE A 27 6.47 -1.88 6.39
N ARG A 28 5.50 -0.97 6.58
CA ARG A 28 4.83 -0.80 7.87
C ARG A 28 3.44 -0.16 7.74
N VAL A 29 2.69 -0.19 8.83
CA VAL A 29 1.52 0.68 8.99
C VAL A 29 1.98 2.12 9.20
N GLY A 30 1.35 3.05 8.50
CA GLY A 30 1.54 4.49 8.64
C GLY A 30 0.82 5.04 9.88
N LEU A 31 1.45 6.01 10.53
CA LEU A 31 0.93 6.75 11.68
C LEU A 31 0.61 8.18 11.25
N ARG A 32 -0.28 8.88 11.96
CA ARG A 32 -0.63 10.28 11.65
C ARG A 32 0.59 11.21 11.54
N ALA A 33 1.66 10.93 12.29
CA ALA A 33 2.94 11.64 12.20
C ALA A 33 3.62 11.55 10.81
N ASP A 34 3.23 10.57 9.98
CA ASP A 34 3.75 10.37 8.63
C ASP A 34 3.05 11.23 7.57
N ALA A 35 2.08 12.08 7.93
CA ALA A 35 1.34 12.90 6.99
C ALA A 35 2.24 13.73 6.06
N GLY A 36 3.33 14.29 6.61
CA GLY A 36 4.35 14.99 5.82
C GLY A 36 5.04 14.08 4.79
N LEU A 37 5.41 12.86 5.18
CA LEU A 37 6.06 11.88 4.30
C LEU A 37 5.12 11.41 3.18
N VAL A 38 3.82 11.28 3.49
CA VAL A 38 2.77 10.95 2.53
C VAL A 38 2.57 12.09 1.53
N LEU A 39 2.48 13.34 2.00
CA LEU A 39 2.38 14.50 1.13
C LEU A 39 3.59 14.60 0.20
N ASP A 40 4.79 14.41 0.73
CA ASP A 40 6.02 14.42 -0.07
C ASP A 40 6.02 13.31 -1.13
N HIS A 41 5.45 12.14 -0.81
CA HIS A 41 5.25 11.07 -1.80
C HIS A 41 4.31 11.51 -2.92
N PHE A 42 3.13 12.06 -2.58
CA PHE A 42 2.19 12.52 -3.60
C PHE A 42 2.76 13.64 -4.49
N ARG A 43 3.56 14.54 -3.92
CA ARG A 43 4.28 15.59 -4.67
C ARG A 43 5.30 15.02 -5.66
N ARG A 44 5.92 13.88 -5.36
CA ARG A 44 6.87 13.24 -6.28
C ARG A 44 6.20 12.48 -7.43
N LEU A 45 4.90 12.15 -7.31
CA LEU A 45 4.17 11.52 -8.40
C LEU A 45 4.07 12.46 -9.60
N SER A 46 4.21 11.92 -10.80
CA SER A 46 3.97 12.68 -12.04
C SER A 46 2.49 13.10 -12.12
N PRO A 47 2.14 14.14 -12.90
CA PRO A 47 0.74 14.55 -13.07
C PRO A 47 -0.18 13.41 -13.53
N LEU A 48 0.31 12.55 -14.42
CA LEU A 48 -0.43 11.37 -14.87
C LEU A 48 -0.68 10.38 -13.73
N ASP A 49 0.34 10.12 -12.90
CA ASP A 49 0.23 9.17 -11.80
C ASP A 49 -0.68 9.68 -10.69
N ARG A 50 -0.66 10.99 -10.41
CA ARG A 50 -1.62 11.62 -9.49
C ARG A 50 -3.04 11.47 -10.03
N ARG A 51 -3.24 11.77 -11.31
CA ARG A 51 -4.55 11.62 -11.95
C ARG A 51 -5.06 10.18 -11.89
N GLN A 52 -4.18 9.20 -12.13
CA GLN A 52 -4.51 7.78 -12.02
C GLN A 52 -4.80 7.33 -10.59
N ARG A 53 -4.13 7.94 -9.60
CA ARG A 53 -4.27 7.62 -8.18
C ARG A 53 -5.55 8.17 -7.55
N PHE A 54 -5.96 9.36 -7.97
CA PHE A 54 -7.10 10.08 -7.40
C PHE A 54 -8.31 10.11 -8.33
N CYS A 55 -8.22 9.48 -9.51
CA CYS A 55 -9.19 9.59 -10.60
C CYS A 55 -9.55 11.05 -10.98
N ALA A 56 -8.71 12.00 -10.58
CA ALA A 56 -8.96 13.43 -10.68
C ALA A 56 -7.64 14.20 -10.74
N THR A 57 -7.67 15.38 -11.35
CA THR A 57 -6.56 16.33 -11.25
C THR A 57 -6.71 17.12 -9.96
N LEU A 58 -5.83 16.88 -8.98
CA LEU A 58 -5.84 17.59 -7.71
C LEU A 58 -4.89 18.78 -7.73
N ALA A 59 -5.37 19.93 -7.24
CA ALA A 59 -4.52 21.07 -6.91
C ALA A 59 -3.65 20.77 -5.68
N GLU A 60 -2.54 21.51 -5.53
CA GLU A 60 -1.58 21.33 -4.43
C GLU A 60 -2.25 21.42 -3.05
N ALA A 61 -3.17 22.38 -2.86
CA ALA A 61 -3.92 22.51 -1.61
C ALA A 61 -4.82 21.31 -1.32
N ALA A 62 -5.41 20.71 -2.37
CA ALA A 62 -6.24 19.51 -2.23
C ALA A 62 -5.39 18.27 -1.88
N LEU A 63 -4.18 18.15 -2.43
CA LEU A 63 -3.22 17.10 -2.06
C LEU A 63 -2.77 17.23 -0.60
N ALA A 64 -2.45 18.44 -0.16
CA ALA A 64 -2.06 18.72 1.22
C ALA A 64 -3.20 18.39 2.20
N ARG A 65 -4.43 18.79 1.87
CA ARG A 65 -5.62 18.45 2.66
C ARG A 65 -5.85 16.94 2.73
N HIS A 66 -5.80 16.25 1.59
CA HIS A 66 -5.95 14.78 1.55
C HIS A 66 -4.94 14.08 2.45
N ALA A 67 -3.66 14.48 2.40
CA ALA A 67 -2.62 13.90 3.25
C ALA A 67 -2.85 14.17 4.74
N ALA A 68 -3.39 15.33 5.11
CA ALA A 68 -3.67 15.70 6.49
C ALA A 68 -4.87 14.93 7.07
N GLU A 69 -5.92 14.72 6.26
CA GLU A 69 -7.17 14.04 6.63
C GLU A 69 -7.10 12.51 6.45
N LEU A 70 -5.99 11.99 5.92
CA LEU A 70 -5.85 10.59 5.56
C LEU A 70 -6.21 9.63 6.70
N TRP A 71 -5.79 9.92 7.93
CA TRP A 71 -6.08 9.07 9.09
C TRP A 71 -7.46 9.33 9.72
N ASP A 72 -8.19 10.33 9.25
CA ASP A 72 -9.60 10.53 9.61
C ASP A 72 -10.52 9.73 8.67
N GLN A 73 -10.07 9.47 7.45
CA GLN A 73 -10.84 8.81 6.39
C GLN A 73 -10.43 7.33 6.18
N ALA A 74 -9.13 7.03 6.23
CA ALA A 74 -8.61 5.69 6.03
C ALA A 74 -8.55 4.92 7.36
N SER A 75 -9.02 3.67 7.31
CA SER A 75 -8.91 2.73 8.43
C SER A 75 -7.50 2.16 8.56
N ILE A 76 -6.76 2.02 7.45
CA ILE A 76 -5.38 1.50 7.42
C ILE A 76 -4.58 2.26 6.36
N VAL A 77 -3.36 2.69 6.71
CA VAL A 77 -2.37 3.23 5.78
C VAL A 77 -1.16 2.32 5.78
N LEU A 78 -0.71 1.89 4.61
CA LEU A 78 0.47 1.06 4.41
C LEU A 78 1.55 1.84 3.68
N LEU A 79 2.77 1.81 4.20
CA LEU A 79 3.91 2.52 3.65
C LEU A 79 5.03 1.55 3.29
N ALA A 80 5.65 1.76 2.12
CA ALA A 80 6.94 1.21 1.75
C ALA A 80 7.95 2.36 1.67
N GLN A 81 9.03 2.32 2.44
CA GLN A 81 10.02 3.38 2.56
C GLN A 81 11.44 2.88 2.31
N ASP A 82 12.31 3.75 1.81
CA ASP A 82 13.74 3.47 1.78
C ASP A 82 14.33 3.36 3.18
N GLY A 83 15.39 2.58 3.31
CA GLY A 83 16.18 2.49 4.55
C GLY A 83 15.75 1.33 5.45
N PRO A 84 16.37 1.21 6.62
CA PRO A 84 16.12 0.09 7.52
C PRO A 84 14.69 0.15 8.03
N LEU A 85 14.07 -1.03 8.13
CA LEU A 85 12.68 -1.22 8.54
C LEU A 85 12.39 -0.67 9.96
N TRP A 86 13.43 -0.39 10.75
CA TRP A 86 13.37 0.26 12.06
C TRP A 86 14.19 1.54 12.01
N PRO A 87 13.57 2.71 11.78
CA PRO A 87 14.26 3.97 12.03
C PRO A 87 14.51 4.09 13.52
N ALA A 88 15.73 3.80 13.94
CA ALA A 88 16.25 4.08 15.27
C ALA A 88 17.54 4.86 15.10
N PRO A 89 17.83 5.87 15.94
CA PRO A 89 19.09 6.61 15.86
C PRO A 89 20.29 5.65 15.75
N PRO A 90 21.22 5.86 14.79
CA PRO A 90 21.33 7.00 13.87
C PRO A 90 20.55 6.86 12.55
N PHE A 91 19.88 5.74 12.31
CA PHE A 91 19.20 5.44 11.05
C PHE A 91 17.83 6.12 10.96
N ARG A 92 17.65 6.93 9.91
CA ARG A 92 16.37 7.56 9.57
C ARG A 92 15.71 6.79 8.43
N ALA A 93 14.39 6.62 8.51
CA ALA A 93 13.62 6.11 7.39
C ALA A 93 13.72 7.11 6.24
N GLY A 94 14.03 6.61 5.06
CA GLY A 94 14.06 7.38 3.83
C GLY A 94 12.65 7.68 3.30
N PRO A 95 12.56 8.17 2.05
CA PRO A 95 11.30 8.61 1.50
C PRO A 95 10.31 7.46 1.33
N VAL A 96 9.01 7.76 1.41
CA VAL A 96 7.96 6.82 0.99
C VAL A 96 8.04 6.59 -0.52
N ARG A 97 8.22 5.32 -0.91
CA ARG A 97 8.30 4.81 -2.28
C ARG A 97 7.00 4.19 -2.77
N ALA A 98 6.19 3.65 -1.87
CA ALA A 98 4.85 3.21 -2.21
C ALA A 98 3.92 3.38 -1.02
N LEU A 99 2.64 3.60 -1.32
CA LEU A 99 1.60 3.82 -0.34
C LEU A 99 0.34 3.07 -0.76
N ALA A 100 -0.36 2.50 0.21
CA ALA A 100 -1.76 2.12 0.06
C ALA A 100 -2.59 2.72 1.19
N GLU A 101 -3.67 3.42 0.85
CA GLU A 101 -4.70 3.82 1.81
C GLU A 101 -5.90 2.89 1.68
N ILE A 102 -6.50 2.52 2.80
CA ILE A 102 -7.60 1.57 2.85
C ILE A 102 -8.70 2.14 3.74
N ALA A 103 -9.89 2.35 3.18
CA ALA A 103 -11.08 2.78 3.91
C ALA A 103 -12.04 1.59 4.05
N ILE A 104 -12.49 1.28 5.28
CA ILE A 104 -13.40 0.17 5.56
C ILE A 104 -14.82 0.69 5.75
N ALA A 105 -15.78 0.07 5.06
CA ALA A 105 -17.20 0.33 5.19
C ALA A 105 -17.96 -1.00 5.30
N GLY A 106 -18.23 -1.44 6.53
CA GLY A 106 -18.90 -2.72 6.80
C GLY A 106 -18.06 -3.92 6.33
N SER A 107 -18.64 -4.77 5.48
CA SER A 107 -17.97 -5.96 4.90
C SER A 107 -17.13 -5.63 3.65
N GLU A 108 -17.04 -4.37 3.27
CA GLU A 108 -16.32 -3.92 2.08
C GLU A 108 -15.26 -2.89 2.45
N ALA A 109 -14.24 -2.76 1.61
CA ALA A 109 -13.21 -1.76 1.76
C ALA A 109 -12.78 -1.22 0.40
N GLU A 110 -12.32 0.02 0.37
CA GLU A 110 -11.71 0.65 -0.80
C GLU A 110 -10.20 0.76 -0.58
N ILE A 111 -9.40 0.55 -1.64
CA ILE A 111 -7.95 0.74 -1.64
C ILE A 111 -7.50 1.71 -2.72
N GLY A 112 -6.70 2.70 -2.32
CA GLY A 112 -5.95 3.57 -3.21
C GLY A 112 -4.45 3.26 -3.14
N VAL A 113 -3.82 2.88 -4.26
CA VAL A 113 -2.40 2.49 -4.32
C VAL A 113 -1.58 3.45 -5.18
N SER A 114 -0.44 3.91 -4.66
CA SER A 114 0.55 4.67 -5.43
C SER A 114 1.96 4.08 -5.27
N VAL A 115 2.72 4.10 -6.36
CA VAL A 115 4.11 3.63 -6.40
C VAL A 115 4.96 4.63 -7.17
N ASP A 116 6.04 5.06 -6.53
CA ASP A 116 7.08 5.92 -7.09
C ASP A 116 7.63 5.31 -8.39
N ALA A 117 7.84 6.14 -9.40
CA ALA A 117 8.27 5.71 -10.73
C ALA A 117 9.55 4.87 -10.70
N THR A 118 10.50 5.21 -9.81
CA THR A 118 11.78 4.50 -9.63
C THR A 118 11.61 3.06 -9.10
N CYS A 119 10.45 2.77 -8.51
CA CYS A 119 10.16 1.52 -7.83
C CYS A 119 9.09 0.67 -8.54
N ARG A 120 8.63 1.08 -9.73
CA ARG A 120 7.62 0.36 -10.51
C ARG A 120 8.13 -0.98 -11.02
N ARG A 121 7.17 -1.88 -11.33
CA ARG A 121 7.43 -3.24 -11.86
C ARG A 121 8.27 -4.12 -10.94
N ARG A 122 8.41 -3.75 -9.66
CA ARG A 122 9.08 -4.53 -8.60
C ARG A 122 8.12 -5.28 -7.68
N GLY A 123 6.83 -5.33 -8.04
CA GLY A 123 5.80 -6.04 -7.26
C GLY A 123 5.26 -5.32 -6.02
N LEU A 124 5.61 -4.04 -5.80
CA LEU A 124 5.19 -3.27 -4.61
C LEU A 124 3.67 -3.13 -4.48
N GLY A 125 2.98 -2.77 -5.56
CA GLY A 125 1.51 -2.67 -5.54
C GLY A 125 0.84 -4.00 -5.20
N GLY A 126 1.38 -5.11 -5.73
CA GLY A 126 0.93 -6.46 -5.40
C GLY A 126 1.16 -6.80 -3.93
N TRP A 127 2.32 -6.42 -3.39
CA TRP A 127 2.62 -6.62 -1.97
C TRP A 127 1.62 -5.86 -1.10
N LEU A 128 1.43 -4.56 -1.35
CA LEU A 128 0.50 -3.71 -0.60
C LEU A 128 -0.94 -4.26 -0.65
N THR A 129 -1.39 -4.69 -1.82
CA THR A 129 -2.76 -5.22 -2.02
C THR A 129 -2.98 -6.53 -1.27
N ARG A 130 -2.03 -7.47 -1.34
CA ARG A 130 -2.12 -8.74 -0.59
C ARG A 130 -2.05 -8.53 0.91
N THR A 131 -1.16 -7.64 1.35
CA THR A 131 -1.06 -7.20 2.74
C THR A 131 -2.40 -6.63 3.22
N ALA A 132 -3.05 -5.78 2.42
CA ALA A 132 -4.38 -5.25 2.73
C ALA A 132 -5.38 -6.40 2.94
N GLY A 133 -5.44 -7.37 2.03
CA GLY A 133 -6.30 -8.55 2.19
C GLY A 133 -6.03 -9.36 3.47
N PHE A 134 -4.76 -9.54 3.84
CA PHE A 134 -4.41 -10.20 5.10
C PHE A 134 -4.92 -9.44 6.34
N LEU A 135 -4.83 -8.10 6.34
CA LEU A 135 -5.30 -7.26 7.44
C LEU A 135 -6.81 -7.10 7.48
N LEU A 136 -7.46 -7.11 6.32
CA LEU A 136 -8.90 -6.91 6.19
C LEU A 136 -9.69 -8.14 6.62
N ALA A 137 -9.17 -9.35 6.38
CA ALA A 137 -9.91 -10.58 6.66
C ALA A 137 -10.30 -10.74 8.16
N PRO A 138 -9.43 -10.50 9.16
CA PRO A 138 -9.82 -10.56 10.58
C PRO A 138 -10.84 -9.48 10.97
N ARG A 139 -11.05 -8.45 10.15
CA ARG A 139 -12.00 -7.35 10.38
C ARG A 139 -13.38 -7.62 9.75
N GLY A 140 -13.62 -8.83 9.25
CA GLY A 140 -14.90 -9.20 8.63
C GLY A 140 -15.11 -8.66 7.21
N VAL A 141 -14.10 -8.02 6.62
CA VAL A 141 -14.17 -7.51 5.25
C VAL A 141 -13.98 -8.65 4.26
N THR A 142 -14.89 -8.78 3.32
CA THR A 142 -14.91 -9.85 2.31
C THR A 142 -14.45 -9.35 0.94
N ARG A 143 -14.64 -8.06 0.65
CA ARG A 143 -14.36 -7.45 -0.65
C ARG A 143 -13.49 -6.21 -0.52
N LEU A 144 -12.50 -6.09 -1.41
CA LEU A 144 -11.65 -4.92 -1.54
C LEU A 144 -11.81 -4.35 -2.95
N ARG A 145 -12.26 -3.10 -3.05
CA ARG A 145 -12.46 -2.39 -4.31
C ARG A 145 -11.33 -1.42 -4.56
N ALA A 146 -10.99 -1.20 -5.82
CA ALA A 146 -10.19 -0.07 -6.24
C ALA A 146 -10.82 0.56 -7.49
N TRP A 147 -10.83 1.88 -7.54
CA TRP A 147 -11.24 2.64 -8.70
C TRP A 147 -10.03 3.09 -9.49
N THR A 148 -10.13 3.03 -10.82
CA THR A 148 -9.09 3.55 -11.68
C THR A 148 -9.63 4.00 -13.03
N MET A 149 -8.83 4.78 -13.75
CA MET A 149 -9.14 5.13 -15.13
C MET A 149 -8.93 3.93 -16.07
N PRO A 150 -9.74 3.76 -17.14
CA PRO A 150 -9.61 2.64 -18.08
C PRO A 150 -8.22 2.47 -18.71
N GLY A 151 -7.44 3.56 -18.83
CA GLY A 151 -6.08 3.55 -19.36
C GLY A 151 -4.99 3.13 -18.37
N ASN A 152 -5.31 2.85 -17.11
CA ASN A 152 -4.30 2.51 -16.10
C ASN A 152 -3.83 1.04 -16.23
N ALA A 153 -2.99 0.78 -17.24
CA ALA A 153 -2.48 -0.57 -17.52
C ALA A 153 -1.80 -1.24 -16.31
N SER A 154 -1.14 -0.46 -15.45
CA SER A 154 -0.48 -1.00 -14.26
C SER A 154 -1.48 -1.52 -13.23
N MET A 155 -2.54 -0.77 -12.96
CA MET A 155 -3.57 -1.17 -12.01
C MET A 155 -4.44 -2.32 -12.56
N LEU A 156 -4.74 -2.31 -13.86
CA LEU A 156 -5.42 -3.43 -14.52
C LEU A 156 -4.59 -4.72 -14.49
N ALA A 157 -3.29 -4.62 -14.75
CA ALA A 157 -2.38 -5.76 -14.63
C ALA A 157 -2.31 -6.28 -13.18
N LEU A 158 -2.28 -5.38 -12.19
CA LEU A 158 -2.36 -5.73 -10.78
C LEU A 158 -3.65 -6.49 -10.44
N GLY A 159 -4.80 -6.00 -10.93
CA GLY A 159 -6.11 -6.66 -10.78
C GLY A 159 -6.08 -8.09 -11.34
N ARG A 160 -5.66 -8.24 -12.59
CA ARG A 160 -5.57 -9.56 -13.27
C ARG A 160 -4.63 -10.53 -12.53
N ALA A 161 -3.48 -10.03 -12.08
CA ALA A 161 -2.49 -10.86 -11.37
C ALA A 161 -3.00 -11.42 -10.03
N HIS A 162 -4.06 -10.83 -9.46
CA HIS A 162 -4.68 -11.25 -8.20
C HIS A 162 -6.10 -11.77 -8.38
N GLY A 163 -6.49 -12.16 -9.59
CA GLY A 163 -7.80 -12.76 -9.88
C GLY A 163 -8.96 -11.82 -9.58
N ALA A 164 -8.75 -10.51 -9.66
CA ALA A 164 -9.82 -9.53 -9.47
C ALA A 164 -10.83 -9.58 -10.61
N ARG A 165 -12.08 -9.26 -10.29
CA ARG A 165 -13.08 -8.91 -11.30
C ARG A 165 -12.85 -7.46 -11.71
N ILE A 166 -12.84 -7.21 -13.01
CA ILE A 166 -12.61 -5.87 -13.56
C ILE A 166 -13.84 -5.50 -14.38
N THR A 167 -14.50 -4.42 -14.00
CA THR A 167 -15.69 -3.89 -14.67
C THR A 167 -15.42 -2.47 -15.10
N THR A 168 -15.65 -2.14 -16.37
CA THR A 168 -15.47 -0.78 -16.90
C THR A 168 -16.83 -0.22 -17.29
N GLU A 169 -17.24 0.87 -16.65
CA GLU A 169 -18.51 1.55 -16.91
C GLU A 169 -18.29 3.07 -16.87
N SER A 170 -18.94 3.79 -17.78
CA SER A 170 -19.03 5.27 -17.77
C SER A 170 -17.70 6.03 -17.61
N GLY A 171 -16.59 5.49 -18.14
CA GLY A 171 -15.28 6.14 -18.10
C GLY A 171 -14.44 5.85 -16.85
N GLU A 172 -14.93 4.99 -15.95
CA GLU A 172 -14.21 4.49 -14.79
C GLU A 172 -14.08 2.96 -14.86
N THR A 173 -13.15 2.42 -14.08
CA THR A 173 -12.94 0.98 -13.97
C THR A 173 -12.87 0.57 -12.52
N GLU A 174 -13.82 -0.27 -12.12
CA GLU A 174 -13.83 -0.96 -10.83
C GLU A 174 -12.95 -2.20 -10.92
N ILE A 175 -12.10 -2.40 -9.91
CA ILE A 175 -11.33 -3.61 -9.70
C ILE A 175 -11.73 -4.17 -8.34
N LEU A 176 -12.44 -5.30 -8.36
CA LEU A 176 -12.96 -5.96 -7.18
C LEU A 176 -12.14 -7.21 -6.86
N PHE A 177 -11.45 -7.18 -5.72
CA PHE A 177 -10.69 -8.30 -5.18
C PHE A 177 -11.48 -9.02 -4.08
N GLU A 178 -11.42 -10.35 -4.10
CA GLU A 178 -11.88 -11.18 -2.98
C GLU A 178 -10.80 -11.20 -1.88
N VAL A 179 -11.14 -10.72 -0.69
CA VAL A 179 -10.18 -10.61 0.44
C VAL A 179 -9.61 -11.97 0.82
N ALA A 180 -10.42 -13.03 0.77
CA ALA A 180 -9.97 -14.39 1.05
C ALA A 180 -8.87 -14.85 0.08
N THR A 181 -8.98 -14.49 -1.20
CA THR A 181 -7.97 -14.79 -2.23
C THR A 181 -6.67 -14.04 -1.96
N LEU A 182 -6.75 -12.72 -1.71
CA LEU A 182 -5.59 -11.90 -1.36
C LEU A 182 -4.87 -12.41 -0.09
N ARG A 183 -5.63 -12.78 0.94
CA ARG A 183 -5.07 -13.37 2.18
C ARG A 183 -4.37 -14.69 1.90
N ARG A 184 -4.97 -15.57 1.10
CA ARG A 184 -4.37 -16.85 0.73
C ARG A 184 -3.05 -16.63 -0.02
N ASP A 185 -3.02 -15.69 -0.95
CA ASP A 185 -1.80 -15.33 -1.69
C ASP A 185 -0.71 -14.77 -0.78
N TYR A 186 -1.09 -13.91 0.19
CA TYR A 186 -0.18 -13.40 1.21
C TYR A 186 0.46 -14.54 2.01
N LEU A 187 -0.37 -15.46 2.53
CA LEU A 187 0.10 -16.58 3.36
C LEU A 187 0.94 -17.59 2.56
N ARG A 188 0.56 -17.91 1.33
CA ARG A 188 1.34 -18.82 0.45
C ARG A 188 2.76 -18.32 0.19
N ARG A 189 2.93 -17.00 0.05
CA ARG A 189 4.26 -16.40 -0.11
C ARG A 189 5.04 -16.33 1.21
N ARG A 190 4.35 -16.40 2.36
CA ARG A 190 4.96 -16.36 3.70
C ARG A 190 5.32 -17.75 4.24
N ALA A 191 4.56 -18.79 3.91
CA ALA A 191 4.75 -20.13 4.44
C ALA A 191 6.17 -20.70 4.20
N PRO A 192 6.80 -20.60 3.00
CA PRO A 192 8.15 -21.13 2.77
C PRO A 192 9.26 -20.47 3.59
N LEU A 193 9.00 -19.30 4.19
CA LEU A 193 10.00 -18.52 4.93
C LEU A 193 9.92 -18.77 6.43
N LEU A 194 8.71 -18.99 6.95
CA LEU A 194 8.51 -19.39 8.35
C LEU A 194 9.17 -20.75 8.66
N PHE A 195 9.26 -21.64 7.68
CA PHE A 195 9.93 -22.94 7.82
C PHE A 195 11.45 -22.89 7.57
N ARG A 196 12.01 -21.76 7.10
CA ARG A 196 13.47 -21.59 6.92
C ARG A 196 14.16 -20.92 8.11
N GLU A 197 13.42 -20.20 8.95
CA GLU A 197 13.96 -19.56 10.17
C GLU A 197 13.81 -20.44 11.43
N ALA A 198 13.24 -21.63 11.30
CA ALA A 198 13.00 -22.58 12.40
C ALA A 198 13.96 -23.80 12.37
N GLY A 199 15.06 -23.72 11.62
CA GLY A 199 16.08 -24.76 11.48
C GLY A 199 17.48 -24.22 11.67
#